data_AF-A0A946IU68-F1
#
_entry.id   AF-A0A946IU68-F1
#
_cell.length_a   1.000
_cell.length_b   1.000
_cell.length_c   1.000
_cell.angle_alpha   90.00
_cell.angle_beta   90.00
_cell.angle_gamma   90.00
#
_symmetry.space_group_name_H-M   'P 1'
#
loop_
_entity.id
_entity.type
_entity.pdbx_description
1 polymer ?
#
loop_
_entity_poly.entity_id
_entity_poly.type
_entity_poly.pdbx_seq_one_letter_code
_entity_poly.pdbx_strand_id
1 'polypeptide(L)'
;ADSMLNTPPTYTLYLAGLVFKWVKKQGGLSAMGKLNENKANKLYAEIDNSNFYSNPVEKASRSWMNVPFVLANADLDKEFLAGAEDLGLTTLKGHRSVGGMRASIYNAMPEAGVDALIDYMKDFEKRKA
;
A
#
# COMPACT_ATOMS: atom_id res chain seq x y z
N ALA A 1 12.02 -18.99 30.86
CA ALA A 1 10.56 -18.96 30.66
C ALA A 1 10.30 -18.89 29.16
N ASP A 2 9.80 -19.98 28.57
CA ASP A 2 9.52 -20.09 27.13
C ASP A 2 8.28 -19.28 26.74
N SER A 3 8.43 -17.96 26.58
CA SER A 3 7.37 -17.01 26.19
C SER A 3 6.06 -17.07 27.02
N MET A 4 6.07 -17.71 28.19
CA MET A 4 4.91 -17.93 29.07
C MET A 4 5.21 -17.49 30.52
N LEU A 5 5.91 -16.37 30.69
CA LEU A 5 6.21 -15.84 32.03
C LEU A 5 4.93 -15.44 32.80
N ASN A 6 3.91 -14.98 32.08
CA ASN A 6 2.57 -14.68 32.55
C ASN A 6 1.54 -15.22 31.54
N THR A 7 0.24 -14.97 31.76
CA THR A 7 -0.83 -15.39 30.85
C THR A 7 -0.60 -14.84 29.44
N PRO A 8 -0.30 -15.69 28.45
CA PRO A 8 -0.02 -15.23 27.10
C PRO A 8 -1.32 -14.90 26.35
N PRO A 9 -1.29 -14.04 25.32
CA PRO A 9 -2.44 -13.74 24.47
C PRO A 9 -2.71 -14.90 23.49
N THR A 10 -3.26 -16.00 24.00
CA THR A 10 -3.39 -17.29 23.30
C THR A 10 -4.08 -17.17 21.94
N TYR A 11 -5.12 -16.34 21.82
CA TYR A 11 -5.83 -16.11 20.56
C TYR A 11 -4.97 -15.42 19.50
N THR A 12 -4.28 -14.33 19.86
CA THR A 12 -3.38 -13.60 18.94
C THR A 12 -2.22 -14.49 18.50
N LEU A 13 -1.67 -15.29 19.41
CA LEU A 13 -0.60 -16.26 19.09
C LEU A 13 -1.09 -17.33 18.09
N TYR A 14 -2.31 -17.83 18.28
CA TYR A 14 -2.93 -18.77 17.33
C TYR A 14 -3.10 -18.14 15.94
N LEU A 15 -3.63 -16.92 15.85
CA LEU A 15 -3.80 -16.20 14.59
C LEU A 15 -2.46 -15.94 13.89
N ALA A 16 -1.44 -15.51 14.63
CA ALA A 16 -0.08 -15.34 14.09
C ALA A 16 0.44 -16.66 13.49
N GLY A 17 0.22 -17.78 14.19
CA GLY A 17 0.53 -19.12 13.69
C GLY A 17 -0.18 -19.46 12.38
N LEU A 18 -1.44 -19.06 12.21
CA LEU A 18 -2.17 -19.23 10.94
C LEU A 18 -1.58 -18.36 9.82
N VAL A 19 -1.24 -17.10 10.10
CA VAL A 19 -0.60 -16.20 9.12
C VAL A 19 0.76 -16.75 8.70
N PHE A 20 1.58 -17.26 9.63
CA PHE A 20 2.87 -17.89 9.29
C PHE A 20 2.70 -19.12 8.39
N LYS A 21 1.71 -19.97 8.67
CA LYS A 21 1.36 -21.11 7.81
C LYS A 21 0.93 -20.64 6.42
N TRP A 22 0.12 -19.58 6.34
CA TRP A 22 -0.29 -19.00 5.06
C TRP A 22 0.91 -18.47 4.27
N VAL A 23 1.81 -17.68 4.88
CA VAL A 23 3.04 -17.18 4.22
C VAL A 23 3.89 -18.34 3.67
N LYS A 24 4.06 -19.42 4.44
CA LYS A 24 4.78 -20.62 3.96
C LYS A 24 4.10 -21.25 2.74
N LYS A 25 2.76 -21.34 2.74
CA LYS A 25 1.99 -21.87 1.60
C LYS A 25 2.11 -21.00 0.34
N GLN A 26 2.34 -19.70 0.49
CA GLN A 26 2.56 -18.78 -0.64
C GLN A 26 3.99 -18.83 -1.20
N GLY A 27 4.84 -19.78 -0.77
CA GLY A 27 6.24 -19.88 -1.20
C GLY A 27 7.25 -19.21 -0.26
N GLY A 28 6.82 -18.82 0.94
CA GLY A 28 7.68 -18.25 1.97
C GLY A 28 8.17 -16.83 1.66
N LEU A 29 9.23 -16.42 2.35
CA LEU A 29 9.71 -15.03 2.31
C LEU A 29 10.28 -14.61 0.95
N SER A 30 10.89 -15.54 0.20
CA SER A 30 11.45 -15.24 -1.12
C SER A 30 10.34 -14.91 -2.13
N ALA A 31 9.27 -15.72 -2.17
CA ALA A 31 8.10 -15.45 -3.01
C ALA A 31 7.38 -14.16 -2.60
N MET A 32 7.22 -13.93 -1.29
CA MET A 32 6.66 -12.68 -0.76
C MET A 32 7.50 -11.46 -1.14
N GLY A 33 8.82 -11.55 -1.07
CA GLY A 33 9.74 -10.49 -1.47
C GLY A 33 9.53 -10.08 -2.92
N LYS A 34 9.55 -11.06 -3.84
CA LYS A 34 9.31 -10.83 -5.26
C LYS A 34 7.92 -10.22 -5.54
N LEU A 35 6.88 -10.72 -4.88
CA LEU A 35 5.52 -10.18 -5.04
C LEU A 35 5.44 -8.72 -4.57
N ASN A 36 6.03 -8.41 -3.42
CA ASN A 36 5.99 -7.06 -2.87
C ASN A 36 6.83 -6.08 -3.68
N GLU A 37 8.00 -6.51 -4.17
CA GLU A 37 8.83 -5.74 -5.07
C GLU A 37 8.07 -5.40 -6.36
N ASN A 38 7.41 -6.38 -6.98
CA ASN A 38 6.59 -6.16 -8.20
C ASN A 38 5.47 -5.14 -7.96
N LYS A 39 4.70 -5.30 -6.88
CA LYS A 39 3.64 -4.35 -6.50
C LYS A 39 4.18 -2.93 -6.32
N ALA A 40 5.27 -2.78 -5.58
CA ALA A 40 5.89 -1.48 -5.32
C ALA A 40 6.40 -0.85 -6.61
N ASN A 41 7.11 -1.62 -7.44
CA ASN A 41 7.67 -1.13 -8.71
C ASN A 41 6.58 -0.65 -9.67
N LYS A 42 5.46 -1.39 -9.78
CA LYS A 42 4.31 -0.97 -10.60
C LYS A 42 3.76 0.40 -10.15
N LEU A 43 3.50 0.54 -8.85
CA LEU A 43 2.93 1.78 -8.32
C LEU A 43 3.91 2.96 -8.41
N TYR A 44 5.20 2.73 -8.11
CA TYR A 44 6.22 3.75 -8.26
C TYR A 44 6.44 4.16 -9.72
N ALA A 45 6.36 3.22 -10.66
CA ALA A 45 6.45 3.55 -12.08
C ALA A 45 5.30 4.46 -12.52
N GLU A 46 4.08 4.25 -12.01
CA GLU A 46 2.97 5.17 -12.28
C GLU A 46 3.24 6.57 -11.73
N ILE A 47 3.67 6.66 -10.48
CA ILE A 47 3.95 7.94 -9.82
C ILE A 47 5.11 8.68 -10.52
N ASP A 48 6.19 7.98 -10.87
CA ASP A 48 7.39 8.60 -11.44
C ASP A 48 7.23 9.02 -12.91
N ASN A 49 6.26 8.44 -13.64
CA ASN A 49 5.96 8.80 -15.03
C ASN A 49 4.86 9.85 -15.17
N SER A 50 4.30 10.33 -14.05
CA SER A 50 3.25 11.34 -14.00
C SER A 50 3.81 12.70 -13.57
N ASN A 51 3.26 13.78 -14.11
CA ASN A 51 3.49 15.14 -13.57
C ASN A 51 2.43 15.52 -12.53
N PHE A 52 1.36 14.74 -12.44
CA PHE A 52 0.22 14.98 -11.56
C PHE A 52 0.42 14.35 -10.17
N TYR A 53 1.18 13.27 -10.10
CA TYR A 53 1.55 12.61 -8.85
C TYR A 53 3.03 12.79 -8.54
N SER A 54 3.38 12.87 -7.26
CA SER A 54 4.78 12.80 -6.83
C SER A 54 4.92 12.07 -5.51
N ASN A 55 6.10 11.50 -5.25
CA ASN A 55 6.44 10.85 -3.99
C ASN A 55 7.53 11.68 -3.28
N PRO A 56 7.33 12.09 -2.02
CA PRO A 56 8.27 12.98 -1.30
C PRO A 56 9.52 12.26 -0.75
N VAL A 57 9.70 10.96 -1.04
CA VAL A 57 10.79 10.14 -0.52
C VAL A 57 11.84 9.91 -1.61
N GLU A 58 13.11 10.05 -1.23
CA GLU A 58 14.25 9.74 -2.09
C GLU A 58 14.15 8.30 -2.62
N LYS A 59 14.46 8.11 -3.92
CA LYS A 59 14.26 6.83 -4.63
C LYS A 59 14.92 5.63 -3.93
N ALA A 60 16.13 5.77 -3.41
CA ALA A 60 16.85 4.69 -2.72
C ALA A 60 16.24 4.28 -1.36
N SER A 61 15.40 5.15 -0.78
CA SER A 61 14.78 4.97 0.54
C SER A 61 13.28 4.62 0.46
N ARG A 62 12.76 4.39 -0.75
CA ARG A 62 11.35 4.10 -0.99
C ARG A 62 10.94 2.75 -0.42
N SER A 63 9.86 2.74 0.35
CA SER A 63 9.33 1.53 0.98
C SER A 63 8.55 0.68 -0.01
N TRP A 64 8.74 -0.64 0.05
CA TRP A 64 7.90 -1.59 -0.68
C TRP A 64 6.53 -1.83 -0.04
N MET A 65 6.30 -1.33 1.18
CA MET A 65 5.10 -1.62 1.96
C MET A 65 4.15 -0.44 2.04
N ASN A 66 4.68 0.77 2.14
CA ASN A 66 3.88 1.98 2.31
C ASN A 66 4.37 3.04 1.33
N VAL A 67 3.57 3.28 0.31
CA VAL A 67 3.89 4.22 -0.76
C VAL A 67 3.11 5.51 -0.52
N PRO A 68 3.71 6.53 0.12
CA PRO A 68 3.11 7.85 0.18
C PRO A 68 3.17 8.50 -1.21
N PHE A 69 2.18 9.29 -1.57
CA PHE A 69 2.24 10.15 -2.74
C PHE A 69 1.36 11.37 -2.51
N VAL A 70 1.61 12.43 -3.28
CA VAL A 70 0.88 13.69 -3.23
C VAL A 70 0.46 14.05 -4.66
N LEU A 71 -0.70 14.71 -4.79
CA LEU A 71 -1.11 15.32 -6.05
C LEU A 71 -0.33 16.63 -6.26
N ALA A 72 -0.20 17.07 -7.51
CA ALA A 72 0.33 18.38 -7.86
C ALA A 72 -0.51 19.52 -7.29
N ASN A 73 -1.82 19.30 -7.11
CA ASN A 73 -2.73 20.21 -6.42
C ASN A 73 -3.42 19.50 -5.25
N ALA A 74 -3.08 19.90 -4.01
CA ALA A 74 -3.64 19.34 -2.78
C ALA A 74 -5.14 19.61 -2.59
N ASP A 75 -5.72 20.61 -3.28
CA ASP A 75 -7.17 20.87 -3.22
C ASP A 75 -7.99 19.70 -3.79
N LEU A 76 -7.36 18.85 -4.62
CA LEU A 76 -7.98 17.67 -5.22
C LEU A 76 -7.93 16.43 -4.31
N ASP A 77 -7.21 16.46 -3.19
CA ASP A 77 -7.05 15.29 -2.30
C ASP A 77 -8.39 14.72 -1.82
N LYS A 78 -9.33 15.60 -1.45
CA LYS A 78 -10.67 15.17 -0.99
C LYS A 78 -11.45 14.49 -2.10
N GLU A 79 -11.39 15.03 -3.31
CA GLU A 79 -12.08 14.46 -4.46
C GLU A 79 -11.45 13.13 -4.87
N PHE A 80 -10.11 13.04 -4.86
CA PHE A 80 -9.39 11.79 -5.12
C PHE A 80 -9.79 10.70 -4.13
N LEU A 81 -9.86 11.01 -2.84
CA LEU A 81 -10.22 10.04 -1.81
C LEU A 81 -11.68 9.59 -1.92
N ALA A 82 -12.61 10.50 -2.23
CA ALA A 82 -14.01 10.16 -2.43
C ALA A 82 -14.20 9.24 -3.64
N GLY A 83 -13.60 9.58 -4.79
CA GLY A 83 -13.68 8.73 -5.99
C GLY A 83 -13.00 7.37 -5.82
N ALA A 84 -11.94 7.29 -5.03
CA ALA A 84 -11.31 6.02 -4.68
C ALA A 84 -12.24 5.16 -3.81
N GLU A 85 -12.89 5.77 -2.83
CA GLU A 85 -13.83 5.09 -1.93
C GLU A 85 -15.04 4.53 -2.69
N ASP A 86 -15.57 5.25 -3.69
CA ASP A 86 -16.65 4.79 -4.57
C ASP A 86 -16.26 3.52 -5.37
N LEU A 87 -14.96 3.32 -5.62
CA LEU A 87 -14.41 2.12 -6.26
C LEU A 87 -13.98 1.03 -5.26
N GLY A 88 -14.25 1.23 -3.97
CA GLY A 88 -13.83 0.32 -2.89
C GLY A 88 -12.34 0.41 -2.53
N LEU A 89 -11.62 1.39 -3.07
CA LEU A 89 -10.21 1.67 -2.75
C LEU A 89 -10.13 2.51 -1.47
N THR A 90 -10.33 1.84 -0.34
CA THR A 90 -10.41 2.50 0.97
C THR A 90 -9.05 2.68 1.64
N THR A 91 -9.01 3.50 2.70
CA THR A 91 -7.83 3.70 3.58
C THR A 91 -6.59 4.34 2.92
N LEU A 92 -6.78 5.05 1.79
CA LEU A 92 -5.69 5.73 1.07
C LEU A 92 -5.30 7.09 1.66
N LYS A 93 -6.06 7.64 2.61
CA LYS A 93 -5.74 8.95 3.19
C LYS A 93 -4.40 8.90 3.91
N GLY A 94 -3.49 9.80 3.54
CA GLY A 94 -2.19 9.95 4.15
C GLY A 94 -2.28 10.30 5.64
N HIS A 95 -1.17 10.11 6.35
CA HIS A 95 -1.12 10.44 7.78
C HIS A 95 -1.34 11.95 7.98
N ARG A 96 -2.06 12.33 9.05
CA ARG A 96 -2.45 13.73 9.31
C ARG A 96 -1.27 14.71 9.34
N SER A 97 -0.09 14.25 9.73
CA SER A 97 1.13 15.07 9.81
C SER A 97 1.81 15.33 8.46
N VAL A 98 1.46 14.58 7.41
CA VAL A 98 2.10 14.66 6.09
C VAL A 98 1.12 15.10 5.00
N GLY A 99 -0.17 14.75 5.12
CA GLY A 99 -1.17 14.99 4.07
C GLY A 99 -1.05 13.99 2.90
N GLY A 100 -1.72 14.29 1.80
CA GLY A 100 -1.72 13.46 0.59
C GLY A 100 -2.32 12.08 0.78
N MET A 101 -1.78 11.10 0.04
CA MET A 101 -2.23 9.72 0.03
C MET A 101 -1.12 8.79 0.51
N ARG A 102 -1.52 7.60 0.95
CA ARG A 102 -0.63 6.50 1.29
C ARG A 102 -1.27 5.17 0.91
N ALA A 103 -0.68 4.47 -0.04
CA ALA A 103 -1.06 3.10 -0.37
C ALA A 103 -0.24 2.12 0.49
N SER A 104 -0.91 1.39 1.37
CA SER A 104 -0.30 0.31 2.17
C SER A 104 -0.50 -1.04 1.48
N ILE A 105 0.57 -1.59 0.92
CA ILE A 105 0.57 -2.75 0.01
C ILE A 105 1.23 -3.99 0.64
N TYR A 106 0.87 -4.30 1.89
CA TYR A 106 1.38 -5.44 2.67
C TYR A 106 1.22 -6.81 1.96
N ASN A 107 1.80 -7.87 2.52
CA ASN A 107 1.75 -9.23 1.97
C ASN A 107 0.35 -9.70 1.53
N ALA A 108 -0.69 -9.36 2.30
CA ALA A 108 -2.07 -9.75 2.02
C ALA A 108 -2.76 -8.89 0.95
N MET A 109 -2.16 -7.75 0.54
CA MET A 109 -2.66 -6.93 -0.56
C MET A 109 -2.34 -7.64 -1.89
N PRO A 110 -3.36 -8.06 -2.67
CA PRO A 110 -3.15 -8.68 -3.97
C PRO A 110 -2.61 -7.67 -4.98
N GLU A 111 -1.87 -8.16 -5.97
CA GLU A 111 -1.35 -7.32 -7.06
C GLU A 111 -2.46 -6.62 -7.85
N ALA A 112 -3.60 -7.30 -8.05
CA ALA A 112 -4.78 -6.72 -8.67
C ALA A 112 -5.34 -5.48 -7.94
N GLY A 113 -5.14 -5.37 -6.62
CA GLY A 113 -5.52 -4.17 -5.87
C GLY A 113 -4.61 -2.97 -6.18
N VAL A 114 -3.34 -3.23 -6.49
CA VAL A 114 -2.41 -2.20 -6.97
C VAL A 114 -2.75 -1.80 -8.40
N ASP A 115 -3.06 -2.77 -9.25
CA ASP A 115 -3.47 -2.50 -10.64
C ASP A 115 -4.76 -1.64 -10.67
N ALA A 116 -5.76 -1.97 -9.84
CA ALA A 116 -6.99 -1.16 -9.72
C ALA A 116 -6.72 0.29 -9.23
N LEU A 117 -5.77 0.48 -8.31
CA LEU A 117 -5.36 1.81 -7.88
C LEU A 117 -4.68 2.58 -9.01
N ILE A 118 -3.79 1.94 -9.77
CA ILE A 118 -3.10 2.55 -10.92
C ILE A 118 -4.12 2.97 -12.00
N ASP A 119 -5.08 2.11 -12.31
CA ASP A 119 -6.13 2.42 -13.29
C ASP A 119 -6.97 3.62 -12.85
N TYR A 120 -7.31 3.70 -11.55
CA TYR A 120 -7.98 4.86 -10.98
C TYR A 120 -7.12 6.13 -11.04
N MET A 121 -5.82 6.03 -10.72
CA MET A 121 -4.89 7.17 -10.80
C MET A 121 -4.83 7.74 -12.22
N LYS A 122 -4.71 6.89 -13.24
CA LYS A 122 -4.71 7.31 -14.64
C LYS A 122 -5.99 8.02 -15.05
N ASP A 123 -7.14 7.44 -14.67
CA ASP A 123 -8.44 8.04 -14.98
C ASP A 123 -8.63 9.40 -14.26
N PHE A 124 -8.23 9.48 -12.99
CA PHE A 124 -8.32 10.71 -12.22
C PHE A 124 -7.43 11.81 -12.81
N GLU A 125 -6.16 11.50 -13.12
CA GLU A 125 -5.25 12.44 -13.79
C GLU A 125 -5.84 12.90 -15.13
N LYS A 126 -6.33 11.99 -15.97
CA LYS A 126 -6.94 12.35 -17.26
C LYS A 126 -8.14 13.31 -17.13
N ARG A 127 -8.90 13.22 -16.03
CA ARG A 127 -10.06 14.09 -15.77
C ARG A 127 -9.70 15.43 -15.14
N LYS A 128 -8.48 15.58 -14.59
CA LYS A 128 -8.12 16.70 -13.70
C LYS A 128 -6.83 17.44 -14.06
N ALA A 129 -5.99 16.89 -14.93
CA ALA A 129 -4.77 17.52 -15.41
C ALA A 129 -5.04 18.68 -16.39
#